data_AF-A0A9W6XJE8-F1
#
_entry.id   AF-A0A9W6XJE8-F1
#
_cell.length_a   1.000
_cell.length_b   1.000
_cell.length_c   1.000
_cell.angle_alpha   90.00
_cell.angle_beta   90.00
_cell.angle_gamma   90.00
#
_symmetry.space_group_name_H-M   'P 1'
#
loop_
_entity.id
_entity.type
_entity.pdbx_description
1 polymer ?
#
loop_
_entity_poly.entity_id
_entity_poly.type
_entity_poly.pdbx_seq_one_letter_code
_entity_poly.pdbx_strand_id
1 'polypeptide(L)'
;MNDNRSRTLQHVVAVADRERYVKWMEWDQLENGEKGLARRAVEQFPSLFRAADRRVNLNKARDWWRNRSSLQLALEDQGQQKYARMAQGGSHQLVHKTLAGEGRKSDLHWEWLYPQLLGEFEHLRHAGVKLSSRLLMDMAITMIEDSQHPVYNTAVAFKGKFFSL
;
A
#
# COMPACT_ATOMS: atom_id res chain seq x y z
N MET A 1 3.35 35.09 14.64
CA MET A 1 4.16 34.35 13.65
C MET A 1 3.33 33.15 13.21
N ASN A 2 2.69 33.21 12.04
CA ASN A 2 1.91 32.09 11.50
C ASN A 2 2.88 31.04 10.96
N ASP A 3 2.95 29.90 11.65
CA ASP A 3 3.69 28.72 11.24
C ASP A 3 2.92 28.05 10.09
N ASN A 4 2.97 28.65 8.90
CA ASN A 4 2.40 28.11 7.68
C ASN A 4 3.29 26.95 7.19
N ARG A 5 3.32 25.85 7.95
CA ARG A 5 3.86 24.57 7.49
C ARG A 5 2.91 24.03 6.44
N SER A 6 3.00 24.54 5.22
CA SER A 6 2.36 23.91 4.07
C SER A 6 2.81 22.45 4.08
N ARG A 7 1.88 21.53 4.38
CA ARG A 7 2.18 20.10 4.36
C ARG A 7 2.73 19.78 2.97
N THR A 8 4.02 19.53 2.86
CA THR A 8 4.65 19.15 1.61
C THR A 8 3.95 17.89 1.11
N LEU A 9 3.41 17.94 -0.11
CA LEU A 9 2.77 16.79 -0.75
C LEU A 9 3.67 15.57 -0.60
N GLN A 10 3.16 14.52 0.05
CA GLN A 10 3.89 13.26 0.23
C GLN A 10 4.26 12.71 -1.15
N HIS A 11 5.56 12.67 -1.45
CA HIS A 11 6.07 12.17 -2.73
C HIS A 11 6.23 10.65 -2.67
N VAL A 12 5.24 9.95 -3.22
CA VAL A 12 5.26 8.49 -3.36
C VAL A 12 5.72 8.14 -4.77
N VAL A 13 6.83 7.40 -4.85
CA VAL A 13 7.43 6.92 -6.11
C VAL A 13 6.83 5.57 -6.48
N ALA A 14 6.47 5.40 -7.75
CA ALA A 14 5.91 4.17 -8.27
C ALA A 14 6.88 2.98 -8.15
N VAL A 15 6.34 1.78 -8.07
CA VAL A 15 7.14 0.55 -8.02
C VAL A 15 8.00 0.40 -9.27
N ALA A 16 7.45 0.69 -10.46
CA ALA A 16 8.19 0.63 -11.72
C ALA A 16 9.39 1.60 -11.77
N ASP A 17 9.24 2.80 -11.21
CA ASP A 17 10.34 3.77 -11.11
C ASP A 17 11.42 3.29 -10.14
N ARG A 18 11.03 2.65 -9.03
CA ARG A 18 11.99 2.00 -8.11
C ARG A 18 12.71 0.82 -8.77
N GLU A 19 12.02 0.01 -9.56
CA GLU A 19 12.63 -1.10 -10.29
C GLU A 19 13.67 -0.59 -11.29
N ARG A 20 13.31 0.42 -12.09
CA ARG A 20 14.24 1.07 -13.03
C ARG A 20 15.46 1.63 -12.32
N TYR A 21 15.25 2.27 -11.17
CA TYR A 21 16.30 2.83 -10.33
C TYR A 21 17.25 1.73 -9.79
N VAL A 22 16.71 0.63 -9.25
CA VAL A 22 17.51 -0.48 -8.72
C VAL A 22 18.32 -1.15 -9.82
N LYS A 23 17.70 -1.45 -10.97
CA LYS A 23 18.42 -2.01 -12.13
C LYS A 23 19.57 -1.11 -12.54
N TRP A 24 19.36 0.20 -12.62
CA TRP A 24 20.44 1.13 -12.94
C TRP A 24 21.58 1.09 -11.91
N MET A 25 21.27 1.00 -10.62
CA MET A 25 22.30 0.88 -9.58
C MET A 25 23.10 -0.43 -9.67
N GLU A 26 22.48 -1.54 -10.07
CA GLU A 26 23.19 -2.81 -10.29
C GLU A 26 24.21 -2.67 -11.44
N TRP A 27 23.81 -2.04 -12.54
CA TRP A 27 24.72 -1.73 -13.65
C TRP A 27 25.85 -0.78 -13.23
N ASP A 28 25.51 0.32 -12.56
CA ASP A 28 26.50 1.31 -12.12
C ASP A 28 27.47 0.76 -11.06
N GLN A 29 27.02 -0.18 -10.21
CA GLN A 29 27.90 -0.86 -9.27
C GLN A 29 28.95 -1.71 -10.00
N LEU A 30 28.57 -2.40 -11.07
CA LEU A 30 29.49 -3.23 -11.85
C LEU A 30 30.54 -2.39 -12.58
N GLU A 31 30.15 -1.22 -13.09
CA GLU A 31 31.03 -0.34 -13.86
C GLU A 31 31.92 0.54 -12.96
N ASN A 32 31.32 1.17 -11.94
CA ASN A 32 31.95 2.23 -11.15
C ASN A 32 32.23 1.83 -9.68
N GLY A 33 31.88 0.60 -9.30
CA GLY A 33 32.00 0.11 -7.93
C GLY A 33 30.96 0.70 -6.96
N GLU A 34 30.89 0.13 -5.76
CA GLU A 34 29.87 0.49 -4.76
C GLU A 34 30.10 1.85 -4.10
N LYS A 35 31.34 2.34 -4.09
CA LYS A 35 31.68 3.61 -3.44
C LYS A 35 30.99 4.77 -4.16
N GLY A 36 30.13 5.48 -3.43
CA GLY A 36 29.41 6.65 -3.95
C GLY A 36 28.18 6.31 -4.79
N LEU A 37 27.79 5.03 -4.90
CA LEU A 37 26.64 4.56 -5.69
C LEU A 37 25.35 5.36 -5.40
N ALA A 38 24.99 5.52 -4.12
CA ALA A 38 23.80 6.30 -3.74
C ALA A 38 23.85 7.78 -4.17
N ARG A 39 25.05 8.38 -4.21
CA ARG A 39 25.21 9.77 -4.67
C ARG A 39 24.94 9.86 -6.17
N ARG A 40 25.59 9.00 -6.96
CA ARG A 40 25.40 8.94 -8.42
C ARG A 40 23.95 8.63 -8.77
N ALA A 41 23.31 7.74 -8.02
CA ALA A 41 21.90 7.39 -8.22
C ALA A 41 20.95 8.58 -7.97
N VAL A 42 21.18 9.38 -6.93
CA VAL A 42 20.39 10.61 -6.68
C VAL A 42 20.63 11.67 -7.76
N GLU A 43 21.86 11.79 -8.26
CA GLU A 43 22.23 12.72 -9.34
C GLU A 43 21.62 12.28 -10.69
N GLN A 44 21.53 10.98 -10.95
CA GLN A 44 20.93 10.40 -12.17
C GLN A 44 19.39 10.49 -12.18
N PHE A 45 18.75 10.35 -11.02
CA PHE A 45 17.29 10.32 -10.91
C PHE A 45 16.73 11.43 -9.99
N PRO A 46 17.04 12.72 -10.22
CA PRO A 46 16.68 13.81 -9.31
C PRO A 46 15.16 13.92 -9.11
N SER A 47 14.36 13.55 -10.12
CA SER A 47 12.90 13.57 -10.07
C SER A 47 12.31 12.62 -9.02
N LEU A 48 13.02 11.55 -8.64
CA LEU A 48 12.59 10.57 -7.63
C LEU A 48 12.87 11.06 -6.19
N PHE A 49 13.74 12.06 -6.04
CA PHE A 49 14.31 12.55 -4.78
C PHE A 49 14.00 14.03 -4.58
N ARG A 50 12.78 14.33 -4.10
CA ARG A 50 12.29 15.70 -3.93
C ARG A 50 12.50 16.31 -2.54
N ALA A 51 13.23 15.64 -1.64
CA ALA A 51 13.49 16.23 -0.33
C ALA A 51 14.49 17.40 -0.48
N ALA A 52 14.24 18.50 0.23
CA ALA A 52 15.17 19.64 0.26
C ALA A 52 16.51 19.26 0.94
N ASP A 53 16.45 18.39 1.95
CA ASP A 53 17.66 17.85 2.60
C ASP A 53 18.28 16.72 1.75
N ARG A 54 19.49 16.97 1.26
CA ARG A 54 20.28 16.00 0.50
C ARG A 54 20.54 14.71 1.28
N ARG A 55 20.70 14.78 2.61
CA ARG A 55 20.94 13.60 3.45
C ARG A 55 19.73 12.67 3.45
N VAL A 56 18.51 13.22 3.44
CA VAL A 56 17.26 12.43 3.36
C VAL A 56 17.19 11.68 2.03
N ASN A 57 17.54 12.34 0.92
CA ASN A 57 17.57 11.68 -0.40
C ASN A 57 18.62 10.57 -0.46
N LEU A 58 19.82 10.79 0.08
CA LEU A 58 20.88 9.77 0.13
C LEU A 58 20.50 8.57 1.02
N ASN A 59 19.84 8.80 2.16
CA ASN A 59 19.37 7.72 3.02
C ASN A 59 18.29 6.90 2.30
N LYS A 60 17.32 7.56 1.65
CA LYS A 60 16.30 6.90 0.84
C LYS A 60 16.91 6.04 -0.27
N ALA A 61 17.92 6.56 -0.96
CA ALA A 61 18.67 5.84 -2.00
C ALA A 61 19.35 4.57 -1.45
N ARG A 62 19.98 4.67 -0.26
CA ARG A 62 20.59 3.53 0.45
C ARG A 62 19.56 2.50 0.91
N ASP A 63 18.41 2.96 1.41
CA ASP A 63 17.34 2.09 1.88
C ASP A 63 16.75 1.26 0.73
N TRP A 64 16.52 1.90 -0.42
CA TRP A 64 16.07 1.20 -1.63
C TRP A 64 17.09 0.17 -2.10
N TRP A 65 18.37 0.49 -2.07
CA TRP A 65 19.43 -0.46 -2.39
C TRP A 65 19.48 -1.64 -1.41
N ARG A 66 19.34 -1.38 -0.11
CA ARG A 66 19.33 -2.43 0.91
C ARG A 66 18.15 -3.38 0.73
N ASN A 67 16.98 -2.84 0.40
CA ASN A 67 15.73 -3.59 0.27
C ASN A 67 15.46 -4.08 -1.17
N ARG A 68 16.47 -4.03 -2.07
CA ARG A 68 16.33 -4.42 -3.48
C ARG A 68 15.84 -5.85 -3.68
N SER A 69 16.28 -6.79 -2.84
CA SER A 69 15.84 -8.20 -2.93
C SER A 69 14.36 -8.35 -2.57
N SER A 70 13.87 -7.60 -1.57
CA SER A 70 12.44 -7.60 -1.22
C SER A 70 11.59 -6.99 -2.34
N LEU A 71 12.09 -5.95 -3.02
CA LEU A 71 11.45 -5.37 -4.20
C LEU A 71 11.35 -6.41 -5.32
N GLN A 72 12.42 -7.16 -5.57
CA GLN A 72 12.46 -8.19 -6.61
C GLN A 72 11.49 -9.34 -6.31
N LEU A 73 11.49 -9.85 -5.07
CA LEU A 73 10.53 -10.88 -4.63
C LEU A 73 9.08 -10.41 -4.80
N ALA A 74 8.78 -9.16 -4.44
CA ALA A 74 7.43 -8.61 -4.60
C ALA A 74 7.04 -8.41 -6.07
N LEU A 75 7.99 -8.16 -6.98
CA LEU A 75 7.73 -8.12 -8.42
C LEU A 75 7.49 -9.51 -9.01
N GLU A 76 8.19 -10.53 -8.49
CA GLU A 76 8.03 -11.94 -8.90
C GLU A 76 6.72 -12.55 -8.38
N ASP A 77 6.29 -12.17 -7.16
CA ASP A 77 5.00 -12.58 -6.56
C ASP A 77 3.77 -11.91 -7.20
N GLN A 78 3.97 -10.86 -8.02
CA GLN A 78 2.89 -10.19 -8.75
C GLN A 78 2.34 -11.03 -9.92
N GLY A 79 1.60 -12.09 -9.57
CA GLY A 79 0.39 -12.51 -10.28
C GLY A 79 -0.76 -11.48 -10.19
N GLN A 80 -0.50 -10.25 -9.74
CA GLN A 80 -1.50 -9.20 -9.54
C GLN A 80 -1.74 -8.41 -10.84
N GLN A 81 -2.60 -9.00 -11.67
CA GLN A 81 -3.45 -8.35 -12.68
C GLN A 81 -2.87 -7.11 -13.39
N LYS A 82 -2.18 -7.36 -14.50
CA LYS A 82 -1.97 -6.40 -15.59
C LYS A 82 -3.26 -6.07 -16.35
N TYR A 83 -4.37 -5.70 -15.69
CA TYR A 83 -5.59 -5.30 -16.42
C TYR A 83 -6.45 -4.32 -15.63
N ALA A 84 -6.46 -3.04 -16.04
CA ALA A 84 -7.70 -2.29 -16.11
C ALA A 84 -8.17 -2.33 -17.57
N ARG A 85 -8.88 -3.40 -17.97
CA ARG A 85 -9.66 -3.34 -19.21
C ARG A 85 -10.95 -2.59 -18.87
N MET A 86 -11.05 -1.32 -19.26
CA MET A 86 -12.37 -0.74 -19.47
C MET A 86 -12.82 -1.10 -20.89
N ALA A 87 -14.04 -1.63 -20.97
CA ALA A 87 -14.85 -1.47 -22.16
C ALA A 87 -14.99 0.04 -22.43
N GLN A 88 -14.69 0.43 -23.68
CA GLN A 88 -14.90 1.77 -24.25
C GLN A 88 -14.09 2.93 -23.64
N GLY A 89 -12.96 3.25 -24.29
CA GLY A 89 -12.62 4.65 -24.59
C GLY A 89 -11.69 5.44 -23.67
N GLY A 90 -11.07 4.83 -22.65
CA GLY A 90 -10.10 5.55 -21.81
C GLY A 90 -9.12 4.63 -21.08
N SER A 91 -7.85 4.66 -21.48
CA SER A 91 -6.77 3.93 -20.80
C SER A 91 -6.38 4.67 -19.51
N HIS A 92 -6.91 4.27 -18.36
CA HIS A 92 -6.35 4.68 -17.07
C HIS A 92 -5.21 3.74 -16.67
N GLN A 93 -3.97 4.23 -16.70
CA GLN A 93 -2.81 3.47 -16.21
C GLN A 93 -2.84 3.46 -14.67
N LEU A 94 -3.17 2.32 -14.07
CA LEU A 94 -3.04 2.11 -12.63
C LEU A 94 -1.56 2.06 -12.27
N VAL A 95 -1.04 3.14 -11.69
CA VAL A 95 0.32 3.20 -11.16
C VAL A 95 0.31 2.62 -9.75
N HIS A 96 0.84 1.40 -9.60
CA HIS A 96 1.07 0.80 -8.29
C HIS A 96 2.20 1.54 -7.56
N LYS A 97 1.89 2.05 -6.38
CA LYS A 97 2.79 2.89 -5.56
C LYS A 97 3.37 2.16 -4.34
N THR A 98 2.86 0.95 -4.06
CA THR A 98 3.23 0.12 -2.90
C THR A 98 3.28 -1.34 -3.33
N LEU A 99 4.18 -2.10 -2.69
CA LEU A 99 4.26 -3.56 -2.86
C LEU A 99 3.14 -4.25 -2.06
N ALA A 100 2.79 -5.48 -2.44
CA ALA A 100 1.88 -6.30 -1.66
C ALA A 100 2.43 -6.49 -0.23
N GLY A 101 1.60 -6.28 0.79
CA GLY A 101 2.01 -6.34 2.20
C GLY A 101 2.71 -5.09 2.75
N GLU A 102 3.01 -4.08 1.91
CA GLU A 102 3.60 -2.82 2.34
C GLU A 102 2.48 -1.80 2.64
N GLY A 103 1.87 -1.95 3.83
CA GLY A 103 0.77 -1.12 4.32
C GLY A 103 0.80 -0.99 5.84
N ARG A 104 -0.15 -0.24 6.44
CA ARG A 104 -0.35 -0.33 7.89
C ARG A 104 -0.70 -1.78 8.20
N LYS A 105 0.00 -2.37 9.18
CA LYS A 105 -0.37 -3.68 9.71
C LYS A 105 -1.84 -3.60 10.12
N SER A 106 -2.67 -4.41 9.49
CA SER A 106 -4.06 -4.59 9.89
C SER A 106 -4.03 -5.13 11.32
N ASP A 107 -4.77 -4.51 12.23
CA ASP A 107 -4.97 -5.11 13.55
C ASP A 107 -5.64 -6.48 13.39
N LEU A 108 -5.42 -7.40 14.34
CA LEU A 108 -5.93 -8.78 14.30
C LEU A 108 -7.45 -8.88 14.00
N HIS A 109 -8.23 -7.88 14.41
CA HIS A 109 -9.67 -7.84 14.12
C HIS A 109 -9.98 -7.66 12.63
N TRP A 110 -9.14 -6.90 11.92
CA TRP A 110 -9.29 -6.72 10.47
C TRP A 110 -8.84 -7.94 9.68
N GLU A 111 -7.88 -8.73 10.18
CA GLU A 111 -7.49 -9.99 9.52
C GLU A 111 -8.66 -10.98 9.42
N TRP A 112 -9.57 -10.95 10.40
CA TRP A 112 -10.77 -11.79 10.42
C TRP A 112 -11.97 -11.18 9.70
N LEU A 113 -12.29 -9.91 9.97
CA LEU A 113 -13.52 -9.29 9.45
C LEU A 113 -13.39 -8.90 7.97
N TYR A 114 -12.20 -8.50 7.52
CA TYR A 114 -12.00 -7.97 6.16
C TYR A 114 -12.28 -9.01 5.07
N PRO A 115 -11.79 -10.27 5.12
CA PRO A 115 -12.09 -11.26 4.09
C PRO A 115 -13.59 -11.55 3.95
N GLN A 116 -14.33 -11.55 5.06
CA GLN A 116 -15.78 -11.79 5.07
C GLN A 116 -16.55 -10.61 4.45
N LEU A 117 -16.21 -9.38 4.84
CA LEU A 117 -16.78 -8.17 4.24
C LEU A 117 -16.47 -8.08 2.75
N LEU A 118 -15.24 -8.42 2.34
CA LEU A 118 -14.83 -8.40 0.95
C LEU A 118 -15.63 -9.43 0.12
N GLY A 119 -15.80 -10.64 0.63
CA GLY A 119 -16.60 -11.67 -0.04
C GLY A 119 -18.05 -11.24 -0.27
N GLU A 120 -18.69 -10.67 0.76
CA GLU A 120 -20.08 -10.22 0.64
C GLU A 120 -20.21 -8.96 -0.22
N PHE A 121 -19.21 -8.07 -0.16
CA PHE A 121 -19.13 -6.92 -1.06
C PHE A 121 -19.05 -7.38 -2.52
N GLU A 122 -18.21 -8.36 -2.83
CA GLU A 122 -18.10 -8.91 -4.18
C GLU A 122 -19.41 -9.56 -4.60
N HIS A 123 -20.05 -10.33 -3.74
CA HIS A 123 -21.35 -10.96 -4.02
C HIS A 123 -22.43 -9.92 -4.37
N LEU A 124 -22.61 -8.90 -3.53
CA LEU A 124 -23.58 -7.82 -3.75
C LEU A 124 -23.27 -7.01 -5.00
N ARG A 125 -21.98 -6.78 -5.28
CA ARG A 125 -21.54 -6.13 -6.51
C ARG A 125 -21.91 -6.95 -7.76
N HIS A 126 -21.73 -8.27 -7.72
CA HIS A 126 -22.16 -9.17 -8.81
C HIS A 126 -23.68 -9.18 -8.98
N ALA A 127 -24.44 -9.03 -7.89
CA ALA A 127 -25.89 -8.86 -7.91
C ALA A 127 -26.36 -7.47 -8.39
N GLY A 128 -25.44 -6.57 -8.74
CA GLY A 128 -25.77 -5.22 -9.23
C GLY A 128 -26.18 -4.23 -8.13
N VAL A 129 -25.95 -4.56 -6.86
CA VAL A 129 -26.29 -3.69 -5.73
C VAL A 129 -25.31 -2.52 -5.67
N LYS A 130 -25.86 -1.30 -5.58
CA LYS A 130 -25.06 -0.10 -5.39
C LYS A 130 -24.66 0.03 -3.92
N LEU A 131 -23.38 -0.19 -3.66
CA LEU A 131 -22.84 -0.16 -2.31
C LEU A 131 -22.81 1.29 -1.78
N SER A 132 -23.31 1.46 -0.56
CA SER A 132 -23.25 2.71 0.19
C SER A 132 -22.46 2.50 1.48
N SER A 133 -21.90 3.57 2.03
CA SER A 133 -21.21 3.49 3.33
C SER A 133 -22.12 2.97 4.43
N ARG A 134 -23.42 3.29 4.38
CA ARG A 134 -24.40 2.79 5.35
C ARG A 134 -24.60 1.29 5.23
N LEU A 135 -24.78 0.78 4.02
CA LEU A 135 -24.92 -0.65 3.76
C LEU A 135 -23.68 -1.43 4.23
N LEU A 136 -22.47 -0.90 3.96
CA LEU A 136 -21.23 -1.52 4.43
C LEU A 136 -21.17 -1.61 5.96
N MET A 137 -21.62 -0.56 6.66
CA MET A 137 -21.69 -0.56 8.13
C MET A 137 -22.72 -1.56 8.64
N ASP A 138 -23.92 -1.57 8.07
CA ASP A 138 -24.98 -2.51 8.48
C ASP A 138 -24.53 -3.96 8.28
N MET A 139 -23.88 -4.27 7.14
CA MET A 139 -23.27 -5.59 6.90
C MET A 139 -22.21 -5.96 7.93
N ALA A 140 -21.29 -5.04 8.24
CA ALA A 140 -20.24 -5.28 9.23
C ALA A 140 -20.82 -5.54 10.62
N ILE A 141 -21.87 -4.80 11.00
CA ILE A 141 -22.57 -4.99 12.27
C ILE A 141 -23.21 -6.37 12.32
N THR A 142 -24.01 -6.74 11.30
CA THR A 142 -24.67 -8.05 11.25
C THR A 142 -23.66 -9.19 11.30
N MET A 143 -22.54 -9.09 10.57
CA MET A 143 -21.47 -10.10 10.60
C MET A 143 -20.83 -10.25 11.98
N ILE A 144 -20.73 -9.18 12.77
CA ILE A 144 -20.20 -9.23 14.14
C ILE A 144 -21.26 -9.78 15.10
N GLU A 145 -22.53 -9.45 14.90
CA GLU A 145 -23.65 -9.92 15.72
C GLU A 145 -23.87 -11.44 15.59
N ASP A 146 -23.80 -11.95 14.36
CA ASP A 146 -24.01 -13.38 14.04
C ASP A 146 -22.75 -14.24 14.23
N SER A 147 -21.60 -13.60 14.50
CA SER A 147 -20.31 -14.26 14.62
C SER A 147 -20.19 -15.07 15.90
N GLN A 148 -19.63 -16.28 15.79
CA GLN A 148 -19.18 -17.09 16.94
C GLN A 148 -17.71 -16.85 17.29
N HIS A 149 -17.09 -15.78 16.76
CA HIS A 149 -15.69 -15.50 16.98
C HIS A 149 -15.39 -15.32 18.48
N PRO A 150 -14.33 -15.93 19.04
CA PRO A 150 -14.07 -15.97 20.48
C PRO A 150 -13.87 -14.59 21.14
N VAL A 151 -13.59 -13.55 20.34
CA VAL A 151 -13.30 -12.18 20.81
C VAL A 151 -14.27 -11.14 20.23
N TYR A 152 -14.89 -11.42 19.08
CA TYR A 152 -15.64 -10.43 18.29
C TYR A 152 -17.04 -10.97 18.04
N ASN A 153 -17.80 -11.06 19.12
CA ASN A 153 -19.20 -11.46 19.13
C ASN A 153 -19.96 -10.62 20.18
N THR A 154 -21.28 -10.63 20.10
CA THR A 154 -22.18 -9.94 21.04
C THR A 154 -22.21 -10.57 22.44
N ALA A 155 -21.78 -11.83 22.55
CA ALA A 155 -21.75 -12.57 23.81
C ALA A 155 -20.56 -12.16 24.72
N VAL A 156 -19.52 -11.56 24.17
CA VAL A 156 -18.32 -11.15 24.91
C VAL A 156 -18.51 -9.74 25.47
N ALA A 157 -18.67 -9.65 26.78
CA ALA A 157 -18.69 -8.39 27.50
C ALA A 157 -17.26 -7.85 27.72
N PHE A 158 -16.94 -6.67 27.19
CA PHE A 158 -15.69 -5.98 27.49
C PHE A 158 -15.92 -5.01 28.65
N LYS A 159 -15.22 -5.22 29.77
CA LYS A 159 -15.36 -4.40 31.01
C LYS A 159 -16.80 -4.31 31.56
N GLY A 160 -17.54 -5.42 31.57
CA GLY A 160 -18.88 -5.48 32.16
C GLY A 160 -19.95 -4.71 31.38
N LYS A 161 -19.64 -4.27 30.16
CA LYS A 161 -20.62 -3.78 29.19
C LYS A 161 -20.68 -4.77 28.04
N PHE A 162 -21.88 -5.23 27.72
CA PHE A 162 -22.12 -5.89 26.44
C PHE A 162 -21.88 -4.87 25.32
N PHE A 163 -21.45 -5.34 24.16
CA PHE A 163 -21.45 -4.50 22.97
C PHE A 163 -22.92 -4.16 22.64
N SER A 164 -23.40 -3.00 23.10
CA SER A 164 -24.57 -2.36 22.52
C SER A 164 -24.06 -1.26 21.59
N LEU A 165 -24.29 -1.42 20.29
CA LEU A 165 -24.09 -0.37 19.29
C LEU A 165 -25.22 0.65 19.34
#